data_AF-A0A2V1BEZ3-F1
#
_entry.id   AF-A0A2V1BEZ3-F1
#
_cell.length_a   1.000
_cell.length_b   1.000
_cell.length_c   1.000
_cell.angle_alpha   90.00
_cell.angle_beta   90.00
_cell.angle_gamma   90.00
#
_symmetry.space_group_name_H-M   'P 1'
#
loop_
_entity.id
_entity.type
_entity.pdbx_description
1 polymer ?
#
loop_
_entity_poly.entity_id
_entity_poly.type
_entity_poly.pdbx_seq_one_letter_code
_entity_poly.pdbx_strand_id
1 'polypeptide(L)'
;MKVQPRNSFVFPLLAYLAFVDCASTYHIQPDPEGNRHLERQAGNAGCALTQPTAKAPRKNIWATLTDQELTDAVDFLYKFKELNLTKTSGSWANTIESVDLLHPNKTDVLPYLADTKPAPARDARAMLMFRSAMEPYMQEWMVGPLPISNQTKAQPLTSLSTRKSDNKLRVYNPDFGAAAKFDENITSLAANAIKTLWNVDPEAVSTTTVHPTQVDNGKVTVWQGFIGSPSGQYDTNTLLPLGLYVRSDRTGRDASKWKIEGWLYNNIFYKTIDEFNKALAQPGFQKLGMVVDGPWAQLDK
;
A
#
# COMPACT_ATOMS: atom_id res chain seq x y z
N MET A 1 38.75 22.62 -16.08
CA MET A 1 37.97 22.21 -14.90
C MET A 1 36.60 22.89 -14.95
N LYS A 2 35.56 22.16 -15.35
CA LYS A 2 34.17 22.62 -15.33
C LYS A 2 33.41 21.65 -14.41
N VAL A 3 32.91 22.18 -13.30
CA VAL A 3 32.11 21.45 -12.32
C VAL A 3 30.69 21.32 -12.88
N GLN A 4 30.19 20.09 -13.00
CA GLN A 4 28.79 19.81 -13.30
C GLN A 4 27.91 20.10 -12.06
N PRO A 5 26.69 20.64 -12.22
CA PRO A 5 25.76 20.77 -11.12
C PRO A 5 25.09 19.42 -10.83
N ARG A 6 25.11 19.03 -9.55
CA ARG A 6 24.34 17.90 -9.00
C ARG A 6 22.85 18.18 -9.17
N ASN A 7 22.15 17.32 -9.92
CA ASN A 7 20.70 17.23 -9.88
C ASN A 7 20.27 16.59 -8.56
N SER A 8 19.72 17.40 -7.66
CA SER A 8 19.02 16.93 -6.47
C SER A 8 17.69 16.29 -6.88
N PHE A 9 17.62 14.96 -6.82
CA PHE A 9 16.38 14.20 -6.96
C PHE A 9 15.59 14.30 -5.64
N VAL A 10 14.41 14.92 -5.70
CA VAL A 10 13.44 14.94 -4.60
C VAL A 10 12.40 13.85 -4.88
N PHE A 11 12.41 12.79 -4.06
CA PHE A 11 11.38 11.76 -4.03
C PHE A 11 10.12 12.29 -3.33
N PRO A 12 8.91 12.09 -3.89
CA PRO A 12 7.71 12.07 -3.09
C PRO A 12 7.49 10.64 -2.58
N LEU A 13 7.81 10.43 -1.31
CA LEU A 13 7.26 9.36 -0.47
C LEU A 13 5.85 9.80 -0.06
N LEU A 14 4.79 9.13 -0.53
CA LEU A 14 3.37 9.18 -0.10
C LEU A 14 2.55 8.57 -1.27
N ALA A 15 1.67 7.57 -1.15
CA ALA A 15 1.13 6.82 -0.03
C ALA A 15 0.76 5.43 -0.56
N TYR A 16 1.08 4.36 0.16
CA TYR A 16 0.40 3.06 0.07
C TYR A 16 0.71 2.32 1.36
N LEU A 17 0.06 2.74 2.44
CA LEU A 17 -0.07 1.93 3.64
C LEU A 17 -1.30 1.04 3.44
N ALA A 18 -1.09 -0.24 3.74
CA ALA A 18 -2.05 -1.34 3.81
C ALA A 18 -2.65 -1.81 2.47
N PHE A 19 -2.10 -2.91 1.94
CA PHE A 19 -2.84 -4.15 1.68
C PHE A 19 -1.80 -5.27 1.59
N VAL A 20 -1.41 -5.78 2.75
CA VAL A 20 -0.92 -7.17 2.84
C VAL A 20 -2.20 -8.00 2.80
N ASP A 21 -2.65 -8.36 1.60
CA ASP A 21 -3.76 -9.30 1.45
C ASP A 21 -3.21 -10.71 1.69
N CYS A 22 -3.02 -11.04 2.97
CA CYS A 22 -2.83 -12.42 3.39
C CYS A 22 -4.24 -13.02 3.51
N ALA A 23 -4.77 -13.53 2.39
CA ALA A 23 -5.98 -14.33 2.42
C ALA A 23 -5.68 -15.66 3.13
N SER A 24 -5.80 -15.65 4.45
CA SER A 24 -5.88 -16.84 5.28
C SER A 24 -6.98 -16.62 6.31
N THR A 25 -8.17 -17.12 5.99
CA THR A 25 -9.28 -17.22 6.93
C THR A 25 -8.89 -18.20 8.04
N TYR A 26 -8.38 -17.68 9.15
CA TYR A 26 -8.23 -18.45 10.38
C TYR A 26 -9.45 -18.23 11.27
N HIS A 27 -10.22 -19.31 11.49
CA HIS A 27 -11.20 -19.37 12.55
C HIS A 27 -10.45 -19.42 13.89
N ILE A 28 -10.44 -18.30 14.62
CA ILE A 28 -9.94 -18.24 15.99
C ILE A 28 -11.02 -18.85 16.91
N GLN A 29 -10.77 -20.05 17.43
CA GLN A 29 -11.44 -20.50 18.65
C GLN A 29 -10.63 -19.99 19.85
N PRO A 30 -11.25 -19.26 20.81
CA PRO A 30 -10.55 -18.85 22.02
C PRO A 30 -10.31 -20.07 22.92
N ASP A 31 -9.04 -20.33 23.23
CA ASP A 31 -8.60 -21.31 24.23
C ASP A 31 -8.90 -20.76 25.64
N PRO A 32 -9.49 -21.53 26.57
CA PRO A 32 -9.90 -21.03 27.86
C PRO A 32 -8.87 -21.42 28.90
N GLU A 33 -7.99 -20.52 29.34
CA GLU A 33 -7.36 -20.69 30.66
C GLU A 33 -6.68 -19.43 31.22
N GLY A 34 -6.79 -19.27 32.54
CA GLY A 34 -5.85 -18.47 33.32
C GLY A 34 -6.44 -17.38 34.21
N ASN A 35 -7.36 -17.72 35.12
CA ASN A 35 -7.71 -16.86 36.25
C ASN A 35 -6.49 -16.61 37.14
N ARG A 36 -5.73 -15.54 36.88
CA ARG A 36 -4.83 -14.90 37.85
C ARG A 36 -5.40 -13.55 38.23
N HIS A 37 -6.41 -13.57 39.10
CA HIS A 37 -6.86 -12.39 39.80
C HIS A 37 -5.78 -11.97 40.81
N LEU A 38 -5.01 -10.94 40.47
CA LEU A 38 -4.32 -10.15 41.48
C LEU A 38 -5.39 -9.29 42.17
N GLU A 39 -5.83 -9.70 43.36
CA GLU A 39 -6.67 -8.87 44.23
C GLU A 39 -5.89 -7.61 44.61
N ARG A 40 -6.17 -6.51 43.91
CA ARG A 40 -5.69 -5.19 44.26
C ARG A 40 -6.50 -4.73 45.48
N GLN A 41 -5.89 -4.76 46.67
CA GLN A 41 -6.46 -4.10 47.85
C GLN A 41 -6.58 -2.60 47.55
N ALA A 42 -7.81 -2.16 47.26
CA ALA A 42 -8.15 -0.76 47.10
C ALA A 42 -8.15 -0.10 48.49
N GLY A 43 -7.01 0.50 48.87
CA GLY A 43 -6.98 1.49 49.94
C GLY A 43 -7.95 2.62 49.58
N ASN A 44 -8.89 2.90 50.49
CA ASN A 44 -10.06 3.75 50.30
C ASN A 44 -9.73 5.26 50.28
N ALA A 45 -8.80 5.67 49.43
CA ALA A 45 -8.47 7.06 49.13
C ALA A 45 -8.17 7.19 47.62
N GLY A 46 -9.20 6.99 46.80
CA GLY A 46 -9.08 7.18 45.36
C GLY A 46 -8.88 8.65 45.02
N CYS A 47 -7.73 9.02 44.44
CA CYS A 47 -7.59 10.30 43.77
C CYS A 47 -8.68 10.42 42.70
N ALA A 48 -9.51 11.46 42.77
CA ALA A 48 -10.51 11.71 41.74
C ALA A 48 -9.81 12.07 40.43
N LEU A 49 -9.70 11.10 39.52
CA LEU A 49 -9.24 11.31 38.16
C LEU A 49 -10.34 12.04 37.38
N THR A 50 -10.47 13.34 37.62
CA THR A 50 -11.36 14.21 36.85
C THR A 50 -10.57 14.80 35.69
N GLN A 51 -11.02 14.54 34.46
CA GLN A 51 -10.49 15.22 33.28
C GLN A 51 -11.31 16.50 33.03
N PRO A 52 -10.69 17.70 33.05
CA PRO A 52 -11.40 18.94 32.77
C PRO A 52 -11.87 18.97 31.31
N THR A 53 -13.06 19.53 31.08
CA THR A 53 -13.56 19.81 29.72
C THR A 53 -13.48 21.30 29.43
N ALA A 54 -13.21 21.65 28.18
CA ALA A 54 -13.18 23.03 27.71
C ALA A 54 -13.86 23.14 26.35
N LYS A 55 -14.40 24.33 26.03
CA LYS A 55 -14.95 24.64 24.71
C LYS A 55 -13.90 25.41 23.92
N ALA A 56 -13.62 24.93 22.71
CA ALA A 56 -12.76 25.67 21.80
C ALA A 56 -13.42 27.01 21.42
N PRO A 57 -12.65 28.10 21.24
CA PRO A 57 -13.20 29.40 20.88
C PRO A 57 -13.81 29.43 19.47
N ARG A 58 -13.46 28.46 18.62
CA ARG A 58 -13.91 28.35 17.23
C ARG A 58 -14.16 26.89 16.85
N LYS A 59 -14.98 26.69 15.82
CA LYS A 59 -15.18 25.36 15.22
C LYS A 59 -13.84 24.89 14.65
N ASN A 60 -13.50 23.62 14.85
CA ASN A 60 -12.34 23.03 14.23
C ASN A 60 -12.59 22.86 12.72
N ILE A 61 -12.08 23.80 11.92
CA ILE A 61 -12.21 23.78 10.45
C ILE A 61 -11.31 22.73 9.77
N TRP A 62 -10.39 22.12 10.51
CA TRP A 62 -9.54 21.01 10.08
C TRP A 62 -10.06 19.65 10.55
N ALA A 63 -11.21 19.62 11.26
CA ALA A 63 -11.85 18.37 11.61
C ALA A 63 -12.21 17.60 10.34
N THR A 64 -11.95 16.28 10.37
CA THR A 64 -12.28 15.34 9.29
C THR A 64 -13.73 15.49 8.84
N LEU A 65 -14.05 14.93 7.68
CA LEU A 65 -15.45 14.84 7.25
C LEU A 65 -16.26 14.11 8.31
N THR A 66 -17.49 14.58 8.56
CA THR A 66 -18.47 13.80 9.31
C THR A 66 -18.92 12.61 8.47
N ASP A 67 -19.49 11.58 9.09
CA ASP A 67 -20.02 10.41 8.37
C ASP A 67 -21.03 10.80 7.28
N GLN A 68 -21.85 11.82 7.56
CA GLN A 68 -22.82 12.36 6.60
C GLN A 68 -22.12 13.10 5.45
N GLU A 69 -21.16 13.97 5.75
CA GLU A 69 -20.37 14.68 4.72
C GLU A 69 -19.64 13.70 3.80
N LEU A 70 -19.03 12.65 4.36
CA LEU A 70 -18.37 11.59 3.61
C LEU A 70 -19.35 10.82 2.72
N THR A 71 -20.47 10.37 3.29
CA THR A 71 -21.50 9.62 2.56
C THR A 71 -22.06 10.44 1.40
N ASP A 72 -22.39 11.70 1.64
CA ASP A 72 -22.96 12.59 0.62
C ASP A 72 -21.95 12.89 -0.49
N ALA A 73 -20.67 13.07 -0.17
CA ALA A 73 -19.61 13.29 -1.15
C ALA A 73 -19.39 12.04 -2.03
N VAL A 74 -19.37 10.85 -1.43
CA VAL A 74 -19.27 9.57 -2.16
C VAL A 74 -20.46 9.37 -3.09
N ASP A 75 -21.68 9.61 -2.59
CA ASP A 75 -22.90 9.50 -3.39
C ASP A 75 -22.95 10.52 -4.52
N PHE A 76 -22.48 11.75 -4.28
CA PHE A 76 -22.34 12.77 -5.31
C PHE A 76 -21.40 12.32 -6.44
N LEU A 77 -20.23 11.76 -6.09
CA LEU A 77 -19.26 11.24 -7.05
C LEU A 77 -19.84 10.09 -7.90
N TYR A 78 -20.53 9.12 -7.29
CA TYR A 78 -21.17 8.03 -8.05
C TYR A 78 -22.27 8.51 -9.00
N LYS A 79 -22.96 9.60 -8.68
CA LYS A 79 -23.97 10.21 -9.57
C LYS A 79 -23.36 11.07 -10.68
N PHE A 80 -22.08 11.46 -10.55
CA PHE A 80 -21.37 12.26 -11.53
C PHE A 80 -20.89 11.39 -12.71
N LYS A 81 -21.78 11.25 -13.71
CA LYS A 81 -21.66 10.28 -14.82
C LYS A 81 -20.34 10.33 -15.60
N GLU A 82 -19.68 11.49 -15.68
CA GLU A 82 -18.42 11.66 -16.41
C GLU A 82 -17.27 10.82 -15.82
N LEU A 83 -17.33 10.48 -14.53
CA LEU A 83 -16.29 9.68 -13.88
C LEU A 83 -16.45 8.18 -14.15
N ASN A 84 -17.65 7.73 -14.52
CA ASN A 84 -17.99 6.32 -14.76
C ASN A 84 -17.51 5.40 -13.61
N LEU A 85 -17.78 5.81 -12.37
CA LEU A 85 -17.36 5.07 -11.17
C LEU A 85 -18.22 3.84 -10.93
N THR A 86 -17.60 2.76 -10.46
CA THR A 86 -18.26 1.51 -10.13
C THR A 86 -17.94 1.08 -8.71
N LYS A 87 -18.94 0.57 -7.99
CA LYS A 87 -18.75 -0.01 -6.65
C LYS A 87 -18.02 -1.36 -6.67
N THR A 88 -18.00 -2.03 -7.82
CA THR A 88 -17.33 -3.31 -7.99
C THR A 88 -15.84 -3.12 -8.25
N SER A 89 -15.02 -3.88 -7.52
CA SER A 89 -13.56 -3.88 -7.60
C SER A 89 -13.07 -4.82 -8.70
N GLY A 90 -13.30 -4.45 -9.96
CA GLY A 90 -12.66 -5.08 -11.11
C GLY A 90 -11.36 -4.36 -11.47
N SER A 91 -10.38 -5.06 -12.06
CA SER A 91 -9.13 -4.40 -12.46
C SER A 91 -9.32 -3.38 -13.59
N TRP A 92 -10.46 -3.37 -14.27
CA TRP A 92 -10.83 -2.43 -15.35
C TRP A 92 -11.90 -1.39 -14.94
N ALA A 93 -12.17 -1.29 -13.65
CA ALA A 93 -13.20 -0.40 -13.11
C ALA A 93 -12.59 0.89 -12.54
N ASN A 94 -13.29 2.01 -12.72
CA ASN A 94 -12.93 3.26 -12.07
C ASN A 94 -13.49 3.25 -10.65
N THR A 95 -12.64 3.53 -9.67
CA THR A 95 -12.97 3.38 -8.24
C THR A 95 -12.59 4.63 -7.45
N ILE A 96 -13.27 4.81 -6.33
CA ILE A 96 -12.88 5.78 -5.31
C ILE A 96 -11.90 5.07 -4.37
N GLU A 97 -10.70 5.60 -4.22
CA GLU A 97 -9.67 5.03 -3.34
C GLU A 97 -9.73 5.65 -1.94
N SER A 98 -9.95 6.96 -1.85
CA SER A 98 -10.16 7.66 -0.58
C SER A 98 -10.99 8.93 -0.77
N VAL A 99 -11.64 9.37 0.30
CA VAL A 99 -12.32 10.67 0.38
C VAL A 99 -12.06 11.26 1.76
N ASP A 100 -11.42 12.42 1.80
CA ASP A 100 -11.00 13.11 3.01
C ASP A 100 -11.38 14.60 2.96
N LEU A 101 -11.18 15.33 4.06
CA LEU A 101 -11.33 16.79 4.06
C LEU A 101 -10.26 17.42 3.14
N LEU A 102 -10.68 18.29 2.23
CA LEU A 102 -9.76 19.23 1.60
C LEU A 102 -9.54 20.41 2.55
N HIS A 103 -8.32 20.52 3.09
CA HIS A 103 -7.99 21.60 4.02
C HIS A 103 -8.10 22.97 3.34
N PRO A 104 -8.75 23.96 3.97
CA PRO A 104 -8.89 25.30 3.42
C PRO A 104 -7.53 26.00 3.33
N ASN A 105 -7.38 26.89 2.34
CA ASN A 105 -6.16 27.67 2.18
C ASN A 105 -5.93 28.59 3.39
N LYS A 106 -4.67 28.76 3.78
CA LYS A 106 -4.29 29.64 4.89
C LYS A 106 -4.86 31.06 4.74
N THR A 107 -4.90 31.58 3.52
CA THR A 107 -5.46 32.90 3.19
C THR A 107 -6.93 33.06 3.58
N ASP A 108 -7.73 31.99 3.51
CA ASP A 108 -9.14 31.99 3.89
C ASP A 108 -9.34 31.71 5.39
N VAL A 109 -8.43 30.94 5.97
CA VAL A 109 -8.42 30.60 7.40
C VAL A 109 -8.08 31.78 8.29
N LEU A 110 -7.06 32.58 7.94
CA LEU A 110 -6.60 33.67 8.81
C LEU A 110 -7.69 34.70 9.13
N PRO A 111 -8.49 35.18 8.16
CA PRO A 111 -9.62 36.07 8.43
C PRO A 111 -10.69 35.47 9.35
N TYR A 112 -10.96 34.17 9.24
CA TYR A 112 -11.88 33.45 10.14
C TYR A 112 -11.35 33.39 11.57
N LEU A 113 -10.06 33.07 11.74
CA LEU A 113 -9.42 33.03 13.06
C LEU A 113 -9.28 34.42 13.70
N ALA A 114 -9.41 35.49 12.92
CA ALA A 114 -9.43 36.87 13.38
C ALA A 114 -10.85 37.44 13.54
N ASP A 115 -11.90 36.62 13.38
CA ASP A 115 -13.32 37.01 13.44
C ASP A 115 -13.72 38.12 12.46
N THR A 116 -12.97 38.25 11.36
CA THR A 116 -13.23 39.25 10.29
C THR A 116 -14.05 38.69 9.14
N LYS A 117 -14.14 37.36 9.01
CA LYS A 117 -14.89 36.65 7.98
C LYS A 117 -15.53 35.36 8.53
N PRO A 118 -16.58 34.83 7.89
CA PRO A 118 -17.15 33.53 8.25
C PRO A 118 -16.16 32.38 8.03
N ALA A 119 -16.49 31.21 8.56
CA ALA A 119 -15.70 30.00 8.35
C ALA A 119 -15.57 29.70 6.83
N PRO A 120 -14.39 29.26 6.36
CA PRO A 120 -14.23 28.82 4.98
C PRO A 120 -15.21 27.70 4.61
N ALA A 121 -15.58 27.64 3.33
CA ALA A 121 -16.32 26.50 2.81
C ALA A 121 -15.53 25.19 3.07
N ARG A 122 -16.27 24.11 3.32
CA ARG A 122 -15.69 22.77 3.45
C ARG A 122 -15.82 22.08 2.11
N ASP A 123 -14.72 21.55 1.61
CA ASP A 123 -14.68 20.74 0.41
C ASP A 123 -14.10 19.36 0.77
N ALA A 124 -14.51 18.32 0.06
CA ALA A 124 -13.88 17.01 0.13
C ALA A 124 -12.80 16.87 -0.95
N ARG A 125 -11.73 16.15 -0.63
CA ARG A 125 -10.70 15.68 -1.55
C ARG A 125 -10.92 14.19 -1.77
N ALA A 126 -11.18 13.79 -3.01
CA ALA A 126 -11.30 12.40 -3.39
C ALA A 126 -10.10 11.95 -4.24
N MET A 127 -9.47 10.84 -3.88
CA MET A 127 -8.52 10.15 -4.75
C MET A 127 -9.29 9.13 -5.58
N LEU A 128 -9.27 9.28 -6.90
CA LEU A 128 -9.95 8.38 -7.82
C LEU A 128 -8.92 7.58 -8.61
N MET A 129 -9.15 6.27 -8.77
CA MET A 129 -8.37 5.41 -9.65
C MET A 129 -9.15 5.13 -10.93
N PHE A 130 -8.61 5.58 -12.06
CA PHE A 130 -9.16 5.35 -13.39
C PHE A 130 -8.48 4.15 -14.03
N ARG A 131 -9.11 2.98 -13.96
CA ARG A 131 -8.57 1.72 -14.52
C ARG A 131 -9.25 1.25 -15.80
N SER A 132 -10.25 1.94 -16.30
CA SER A 132 -10.90 1.55 -17.56
C SER A 132 -10.07 1.82 -18.83
N ALA A 133 -8.82 2.26 -18.70
CA ALA A 133 -7.90 2.57 -19.78
C ALA A 133 -6.67 1.64 -19.81
N MET A 134 -6.05 1.52 -20.98
CA MET A 134 -4.75 0.83 -21.12
C MET A 134 -3.65 1.47 -20.28
N GLU A 135 -3.74 2.78 -20.09
CA GLU A 135 -2.83 3.58 -19.27
C GLU A 135 -3.56 4.13 -18.05
N PRO A 136 -3.74 3.31 -17.01
CA PRO A 136 -4.50 3.69 -15.85
C PRO A 136 -3.75 4.72 -15.03
N TYR A 137 -4.52 5.52 -14.31
CA TYR A 137 -3.99 6.62 -13.53
C TYR A 137 -4.85 6.88 -12.30
N MET A 138 -4.23 7.45 -11.28
CA MET A 138 -4.93 8.09 -10.19
C MET A 138 -4.98 9.59 -10.43
N GLN A 139 -6.05 10.23 -9.97
CA GLN A 139 -6.20 11.68 -10.02
C GLN A 139 -7.00 12.15 -8.81
N GLU A 140 -6.59 13.28 -8.27
CA GLU A 140 -7.29 13.92 -7.16
C GLU A 140 -8.41 14.80 -7.67
N TRP A 141 -9.53 14.79 -6.97
CA TRP A 141 -10.73 15.55 -7.27
C TRP A 141 -11.18 16.31 -6.03
N MET A 142 -11.66 17.53 -6.23
CA MET A 142 -12.33 18.34 -5.22
C MET A 142 -13.84 18.17 -5.40
N VAL A 143 -14.57 17.96 -4.31
CA VAL A 143 -16.03 17.91 -4.27
C VAL A 143 -16.52 18.91 -3.23
N GLY A 144 -17.21 19.95 -3.67
CA GLY A 144 -17.74 20.94 -2.75
C GLY A 144 -18.41 22.14 -3.42
N PRO A 145 -18.96 23.07 -2.62
CA PRO A 145 -18.92 23.08 -1.15
C PRO A 145 -19.84 22.02 -0.51
N LEU A 146 -19.53 21.66 0.74
CA LEU A 146 -20.34 20.84 1.65
C LEU A 146 -21.16 21.73 2.61
N PRO A 147 -22.36 21.29 3.05
CA PRO A 147 -23.08 20.08 2.61
C PRO A 147 -23.50 20.16 1.14
N ILE A 148 -23.75 19.00 0.52
CA ILE A 148 -24.07 18.91 -0.91
C ILE A 148 -25.31 19.74 -1.24
N SER A 149 -25.21 20.57 -2.28
CA SER A 149 -26.26 21.46 -2.76
C SER A 149 -26.18 21.62 -4.28
N ASN A 150 -27.09 22.41 -4.86
CA ASN A 150 -27.05 22.75 -6.29
C ASN A 150 -25.79 23.55 -6.69
N GLN A 151 -25.03 24.08 -5.72
CA GLN A 151 -23.78 24.78 -5.96
C GLN A 151 -22.57 23.83 -5.96
N THR A 152 -22.73 22.62 -5.45
CA THR A 152 -21.66 21.64 -5.34
C THR A 152 -21.21 21.17 -6.72
N LYS A 153 -19.89 21.14 -6.91
CA LYS A 153 -19.24 20.65 -8.13
C LYS A 153 -18.18 19.62 -7.78
N ALA A 154 -17.91 18.72 -8.72
CA ALA A 154 -16.72 17.89 -8.73
C ALA A 154 -15.79 18.39 -9.83
N GLN A 155 -14.50 18.56 -9.53
CA GLN A 155 -13.50 18.96 -10.50
C GLN A 155 -12.11 18.39 -10.16
N PRO A 156 -11.22 18.19 -11.15
CA PRO A 156 -9.84 17.80 -10.86
C PRO A 156 -9.15 18.79 -9.92
N LEU A 157 -8.51 18.28 -8.88
CA LEU A 157 -7.73 19.06 -7.93
C LEU A 157 -6.28 19.09 -8.39
N THR A 158 -5.85 20.23 -8.94
CA THR A 158 -4.50 20.42 -9.50
C THR A 158 -3.64 21.38 -8.67
N SER A 159 -4.27 22.24 -7.88
CA SER A 159 -3.60 23.32 -7.13
C SER A 159 -2.64 22.84 -6.04
N LEU A 160 -2.79 21.61 -5.53
CA LEU A 160 -1.91 21.04 -4.51
C LEU A 160 -0.68 20.33 -5.08
N SER A 161 -0.60 20.21 -6.40
CA SER A 161 0.44 19.42 -7.06
C SER A 161 1.42 20.30 -7.82
N THR A 162 2.69 19.94 -7.78
CA THR A 162 3.73 20.54 -8.63
C THR A 162 3.87 19.82 -9.98
N ARG A 163 3.05 18.79 -10.23
CA ARG A 163 3.03 18.00 -11.48
C ARG A 163 2.44 18.83 -12.63
N LYS A 164 2.48 18.24 -13.84
CA LYS A 164 1.72 18.68 -15.03
C LYS A 164 0.30 19.13 -14.66
N SER A 165 -0.25 20.03 -15.48
CA SER A 165 -1.53 20.70 -15.26
C SER A 165 -2.74 19.77 -15.08
N ASP A 166 -2.64 18.48 -15.42
CA ASP A 166 -3.71 17.50 -15.26
C ASP A 166 -3.67 16.72 -13.93
N ASN A 167 -2.58 16.83 -13.15
CA ASN A 167 -2.34 16.09 -11.91
C ASN A 167 -2.62 14.57 -12.01
N LYS A 168 -2.39 13.95 -13.18
CA LYS A 168 -2.58 12.51 -13.35
C LYS A 168 -1.32 11.74 -12.93
N LEU A 169 -1.49 10.75 -12.07
CA LEU A 169 -0.44 9.83 -11.64
C LEU A 169 -0.66 8.46 -12.29
N ARG A 170 0.18 8.10 -13.27
CA ARG A 170 0.13 6.78 -13.91
C ARG A 170 0.32 5.66 -12.88
N VAL A 171 -0.52 4.63 -12.98
CA VAL A 171 -0.45 3.40 -12.18
C VAL A 171 0.13 2.30 -13.04
N TYR A 172 1.31 1.78 -12.68
CA TYR A 172 2.01 0.77 -13.48
C TYR A 172 1.66 -0.68 -13.12
N ASN A 173 1.07 -0.91 -11.94
CA ASN A 173 0.59 -2.22 -11.51
C ASN A 173 -0.89 -2.19 -11.08
N PRO A 174 -1.82 -1.95 -12.02
CA PRO A 174 -3.25 -1.81 -11.73
C PRO A 174 -3.98 -3.16 -11.56
N ASP A 175 -3.37 -4.27 -12.01
CA ASP A 175 -3.99 -5.60 -12.16
C ASP A 175 -3.50 -6.58 -11.08
N PHE A 176 -3.81 -6.28 -9.81
CA PHE A 176 -3.34 -7.06 -8.64
C PHE A 176 -3.63 -8.57 -8.72
N GLY A 177 -4.82 -8.96 -9.17
CA GLY A 177 -5.17 -10.38 -9.30
C GLY A 177 -4.36 -11.11 -10.38
N ALA A 178 -3.94 -10.41 -11.45
CA ALA A 178 -3.06 -10.99 -12.45
C ALA A 178 -1.61 -11.06 -11.94
N ALA A 179 -1.17 -10.03 -11.18
CA ALA A 179 0.11 -10.02 -10.49
C ALA A 179 0.24 -11.20 -9.52
N ALA A 180 -0.77 -11.45 -8.67
CA ALA A 180 -0.78 -12.56 -7.72
C ALA A 180 -0.63 -13.92 -8.43
N LYS A 181 -1.38 -14.17 -9.50
CA LYS A 181 -1.25 -15.40 -10.30
C LYS A 181 0.12 -15.55 -10.96
N PHE A 182 0.70 -14.44 -11.41
CA PHE A 182 2.06 -14.45 -11.95
C PHE A 182 3.10 -14.77 -10.87
N ASP A 183 2.87 -14.32 -9.64
CA ASP A 183 3.73 -14.60 -8.48
C ASP A 183 3.65 -16.06 -8.03
N GLU A 184 2.45 -16.66 -8.04
CA GLU A 184 2.25 -18.09 -7.83
C GLU A 184 3.01 -18.93 -8.87
N ASN A 185 2.98 -18.50 -10.14
CA ASN A 185 3.73 -19.16 -11.22
C ASN A 185 5.25 -19.04 -11.02
N ILE A 186 5.75 -17.89 -10.54
CA ILE A 186 7.16 -17.72 -10.17
C ILE A 186 7.57 -18.74 -9.11
N THR A 187 6.79 -18.87 -8.03
CA THR A 187 7.08 -19.83 -6.95
C THR A 187 7.05 -21.26 -7.46
N SER A 188 6.07 -21.59 -8.31
CA SER A 188 5.96 -22.92 -8.94
C SER A 188 7.17 -23.26 -9.82
N LEU A 189 7.63 -22.30 -10.63
CA LEU A 189 8.84 -22.47 -11.45
C LEU A 189 10.10 -22.65 -10.60
N ALA A 190 10.15 -22.00 -9.44
CA ALA A 190 11.26 -22.10 -8.50
C ALA A 190 11.22 -23.37 -7.61
N ALA A 191 10.21 -24.23 -7.73
CA ALA A 191 9.98 -25.36 -6.82
C ALA A 191 11.21 -26.28 -6.64
N ASN A 192 11.93 -26.58 -7.72
CA ASN A 192 13.15 -27.38 -7.64
C ASN A 192 14.26 -26.65 -6.85
N ALA A 193 14.44 -25.35 -7.11
CA ALA A 193 15.43 -24.54 -6.41
C ALA A 193 15.11 -24.42 -4.92
N ILE A 194 13.84 -24.18 -4.58
CA ILE A 194 13.34 -24.10 -3.19
C ILE A 194 13.67 -25.39 -2.42
N LYS A 195 13.31 -26.55 -3.00
CA LYS A 195 13.61 -27.86 -2.39
C LYS A 195 15.12 -28.11 -2.27
N THR A 196 15.89 -27.75 -3.29
CA THR A 196 17.34 -28.00 -3.34
C THR A 196 18.14 -27.13 -2.37
N LEU A 197 17.70 -25.88 -2.15
CA LEU A 197 18.37 -24.90 -1.30
C LEU A 197 18.01 -25.06 0.17
N TRP A 198 16.72 -25.22 0.48
CA TRP A 198 16.22 -25.09 1.85
C TRP A 198 15.50 -26.33 2.37
N ASN A 199 15.25 -27.33 1.51
CA ASN A 199 14.53 -28.55 1.87
C ASN A 199 13.16 -28.28 2.52
N VAL A 200 12.44 -27.30 1.97
CA VAL A 200 11.07 -26.95 2.39
C VAL A 200 10.09 -27.18 1.25
N ASP A 201 8.81 -27.26 1.61
CA ASP A 201 7.72 -27.23 0.64
C ASP A 201 7.70 -25.88 -0.10
N PRO A 202 7.67 -25.85 -1.45
CA PRO A 202 7.44 -24.62 -2.21
C PRO A 202 6.22 -23.81 -1.77
N GLU A 203 5.18 -24.45 -1.24
CA GLU A 203 3.99 -23.77 -0.72
C GLU A 203 4.25 -23.04 0.62
N ALA A 204 5.31 -23.41 1.35
CA ALA A 204 5.74 -22.75 2.59
C ALA A 204 6.66 -21.54 2.33
N VAL A 205 6.77 -21.10 1.07
CA VAL A 205 7.59 -19.97 0.65
C VAL A 205 6.72 -19.02 -0.16
N SER A 206 6.88 -17.73 0.09
CA SER A 206 6.21 -16.69 -0.69
C SER A 206 7.23 -15.71 -1.28
N THR A 207 6.74 -14.78 -2.10
CA THR A 207 7.57 -13.68 -2.61
C THR A 207 7.06 -12.35 -2.10
N THR A 208 7.99 -11.44 -1.79
CA THR A 208 7.69 -10.05 -1.51
C THR A 208 8.25 -9.17 -2.60
N THR A 209 7.47 -8.17 -3.03
CA THR A 209 7.87 -7.24 -4.08
C THR A 209 8.76 -6.14 -3.50
N VAL A 210 9.85 -5.84 -4.20
CA VAL A 210 10.69 -4.68 -3.91
C VAL A 210 10.01 -3.43 -4.45
N HIS A 211 9.84 -2.42 -3.59
CA HIS A 211 9.23 -1.14 -3.92
C HIS A 211 10.24 0.02 -3.84
N PRO A 212 10.12 1.07 -4.69
CA PRO A 212 9.16 1.20 -5.79
C PRO A 212 9.53 0.31 -6.98
N THR A 213 8.53 -0.05 -7.79
CA THR A 213 8.76 -0.72 -9.08
C THR A 213 9.60 0.19 -9.99
N GLN A 214 10.59 -0.39 -10.66
CA GLN A 214 11.45 0.37 -11.56
C GLN A 214 10.71 0.61 -12.87
N VAL A 215 10.65 1.88 -13.29
CA VAL A 215 10.08 2.26 -14.58
C VAL A 215 11.12 3.02 -15.39
N ASP A 216 11.49 2.50 -16.55
CA ASP A 216 12.42 3.13 -17.47
C ASP A 216 11.87 3.09 -18.90
N ASN A 217 11.67 4.26 -19.51
CA ASN A 217 11.10 4.40 -20.87
C ASN A 217 9.82 3.57 -21.10
N GLY A 218 8.96 3.49 -20.09
CA GLY A 218 7.70 2.73 -20.12
C GLY A 218 7.84 1.24 -19.79
N LYS A 219 9.06 0.69 -19.72
CA LYS A 219 9.29 -0.66 -19.22
C LYS A 219 9.10 -0.70 -17.71
N VAL A 220 8.33 -1.68 -17.22
CA VAL A 220 8.06 -1.90 -15.80
C VAL A 220 8.84 -3.13 -15.34
N THR A 221 9.89 -2.92 -14.55
CA THR A 221 10.72 -3.99 -13.98
C THR A 221 10.40 -4.17 -12.51
N VAL A 222 10.00 -5.39 -12.16
CA VAL A 222 9.68 -5.81 -10.79
C VAL A 222 10.77 -6.76 -10.30
N TRP A 223 11.30 -6.46 -9.11
CA TRP A 223 12.14 -7.39 -8.36
C TRP A 223 11.34 -7.96 -7.20
N GLN A 224 11.50 -9.26 -6.96
CA GLN A 224 10.91 -9.94 -5.83
C GLN A 224 11.97 -10.74 -5.09
N GLY A 225 11.88 -10.76 -3.77
CA GLY A 225 12.67 -11.63 -2.90
C GLY A 225 11.80 -12.76 -2.36
N PHE A 226 12.37 -13.95 -2.26
CA PHE A 226 11.71 -15.08 -1.60
C PHE A 226 11.83 -14.92 -0.08
N ILE A 227 10.71 -15.15 0.63
CA ILE A 227 10.62 -15.10 2.09
C ILE A 227 10.02 -16.41 2.61
N GLY A 228 10.50 -16.84 3.77
CA GLY A 228 9.93 -17.99 4.48
C GLY A 228 8.60 -17.65 5.14
N SER A 229 7.83 -18.69 5.46
CA SER A 229 6.60 -18.54 6.24
C SER A 229 6.89 -18.46 7.75
N PRO A 230 6.16 -17.61 8.49
CA PRO A 230 6.20 -17.58 9.94
C PRO A 230 5.65 -18.88 10.53
N SER A 231 6.06 -19.19 11.76
CA SER A 231 5.58 -20.31 12.55
C SER A 231 4.63 -19.82 13.65
N GLY A 232 3.48 -20.48 13.78
CA GLY A 232 2.48 -20.12 14.79
C GLY A 232 1.73 -18.82 14.48
N GLN A 233 1.47 -18.02 15.51
CA GLN A 233 0.54 -16.87 15.46
C GLN A 233 1.21 -15.51 15.25
N TYR A 234 2.54 -15.45 15.16
CA TYR A 234 3.27 -14.20 15.06
C TYR A 234 3.53 -13.82 13.60
N ASP A 235 3.45 -12.52 13.32
CA ASP A 235 3.71 -11.97 11.99
C ASP A 235 5.21 -11.66 11.80
N THR A 236 6.02 -12.71 11.64
CA THR A 236 7.49 -12.61 11.57
C THR A 236 8.06 -12.67 10.16
N ASN A 237 7.22 -12.77 9.13
CA ASN A 237 7.61 -13.01 7.73
C ASN A 237 8.68 -12.04 7.19
N THR A 238 8.63 -10.77 7.59
CA THR A 238 9.58 -9.73 7.17
C THR A 238 11.01 -9.97 7.65
N LEU A 239 11.19 -10.81 8.68
CA LEU A 239 12.48 -11.20 9.25
C LEU A 239 13.03 -12.49 8.65
N LEU A 240 12.34 -13.09 7.66
CA LEU A 240 12.67 -14.40 7.09
C LEU A 240 13.10 -14.35 5.61
N PRO A 241 14.02 -13.46 5.17
CA PRO A 241 14.47 -13.43 3.79
C PRO A 241 15.31 -14.67 3.45
N LEU A 242 15.10 -15.22 2.25
CA LEU A 242 15.77 -16.45 1.81
C LEU A 242 16.96 -16.22 0.85
N GLY A 243 17.18 -14.98 0.41
CA GLY A 243 18.33 -14.59 -0.41
C GLY A 243 18.27 -15.04 -1.88
N LEU A 244 17.15 -15.62 -2.32
CA LEU A 244 16.82 -15.81 -3.74
C LEU A 244 15.96 -14.63 -4.20
N TYR A 245 16.28 -14.10 -5.37
CA TYR A 245 15.53 -13.00 -5.98
C TYR A 245 15.20 -13.33 -7.43
N VAL A 246 14.10 -12.77 -7.91
CA VAL A 246 13.66 -12.88 -9.31
C VAL A 246 13.38 -11.49 -9.86
N ARG A 247 13.74 -11.28 -11.12
CA ARG A 247 13.42 -10.07 -11.87
C ARG A 247 12.41 -10.42 -12.95
N SER A 248 11.34 -9.63 -13.05
CA SER A 248 10.34 -9.75 -14.11
C SER A 248 10.10 -8.43 -14.83
N ASP A 249 9.79 -8.53 -16.12
CA ASP A 249 9.23 -7.47 -16.94
C ASP A 249 7.70 -7.61 -16.89
N ARG A 250 7.06 -6.64 -16.25
CA ARG A 250 5.60 -6.52 -16.11
C ARG A 250 5.04 -5.35 -16.89
N THR A 251 5.65 -5.05 -18.03
CA THR A 251 5.24 -3.93 -18.87
C THR A 251 3.84 -4.17 -19.43
N GLY A 252 2.96 -3.19 -19.24
CA GLY A 252 1.58 -3.24 -19.71
C GLY A 252 0.68 -4.16 -18.88
N ARG A 253 -0.58 -4.23 -19.29
CA ARG A 253 -1.67 -4.87 -18.52
C ARG A 253 -1.99 -6.31 -18.94
N ASP A 254 -1.33 -6.78 -19.99
CA ASP A 254 -1.52 -8.13 -20.52
C ASP A 254 -0.53 -9.08 -19.85
N ALA A 255 -0.99 -9.77 -18.79
CA ALA A 255 -0.16 -10.66 -18.01
C ALA A 255 0.41 -11.85 -18.83
N SER A 256 -0.20 -12.19 -19.97
CA SER A 256 0.36 -13.21 -20.87
C SER A 256 1.67 -12.79 -21.55
N LYS A 257 1.97 -11.48 -21.55
CA LYS A 257 3.20 -10.91 -22.11
C LYS A 257 4.27 -10.62 -21.05
N TRP A 258 3.92 -10.73 -19.77
CA TRP A 258 4.89 -10.60 -18.70
C TRP A 258 5.88 -11.76 -18.74
N LYS A 259 7.12 -11.50 -18.35
CA LYS A 259 8.20 -12.48 -18.46
C LYS A 259 9.19 -12.36 -17.32
N ILE A 260 9.73 -13.50 -16.91
CA ILE A 260 10.87 -13.55 -16.00
C ILE A 260 12.12 -13.22 -16.82
N GLU A 261 12.89 -12.24 -16.35
CA GLU A 261 14.12 -11.77 -17.00
C GLU A 261 15.39 -12.31 -16.35
N GLY A 262 15.26 -12.99 -15.21
CA GLY A 262 16.32 -13.76 -14.57
C GLY A 262 16.18 -13.87 -13.06
N TRP A 263 17.15 -14.55 -12.47
CA TRP A 263 17.23 -14.94 -11.07
C TRP A 263 18.56 -14.49 -10.50
N LEU A 264 18.57 -14.10 -9.23
CA LEU A 264 19.76 -13.67 -8.53
C LEU A 264 19.89 -14.47 -7.24
N TYR A 265 21.04 -15.11 -7.05
CA TYR A 265 21.37 -15.84 -5.83
C TYR A 265 22.87 -15.72 -5.56
N ASN A 266 23.23 -15.42 -4.32
CA ASN A 266 24.63 -15.26 -3.89
C ASN A 266 25.45 -14.34 -4.82
N ASN A 267 24.88 -13.18 -5.17
CA ASN A 267 25.46 -12.19 -6.10
C ASN A 267 25.74 -12.68 -7.54
N ILE A 268 25.21 -13.84 -7.92
CA ILE A 268 25.32 -14.39 -9.28
C ILE A 268 23.95 -14.32 -9.97
N PHE A 269 23.93 -13.73 -11.16
CA PHE A 269 22.74 -13.59 -11.97
C PHE A 269 22.63 -14.70 -13.01
N TYR A 270 21.46 -15.33 -13.09
CA TYR A 270 21.12 -16.39 -14.04
C TYR A 270 19.98 -15.90 -14.94
N LYS A 271 20.10 -16.03 -16.25
CA LYS A 271 19.11 -15.49 -17.19
C LYS A 271 17.82 -16.31 -17.20
N THR A 272 17.92 -17.60 -16.90
CA THR A 272 16.78 -18.53 -16.87
C THR A 272 16.79 -19.38 -15.61
N ILE A 273 15.63 -19.94 -15.27
CA ILE A 273 15.52 -20.90 -14.16
C ILE A 273 16.31 -22.19 -14.44
N ASP A 274 16.43 -22.59 -15.72
CA ASP A 274 17.22 -23.76 -16.13
C ASP A 274 18.72 -23.54 -15.93
N GLU A 275 19.23 -22.34 -16.25
CA GLU A 275 20.62 -21.98 -15.95
C GLU A 275 20.89 -22.03 -14.44
N PHE A 276 19.95 -21.52 -13.64
CA PHE A 276 20.06 -21.56 -12.19
C PHE A 276 20.04 -23.01 -11.66
N ASN A 277 19.09 -23.83 -12.12
CA ASN A 277 19.00 -25.26 -11.73
C ASN A 277 20.25 -26.05 -12.14
N LYS A 278 20.81 -25.77 -13.33
CA LYS A 278 22.07 -26.39 -13.78
C LYS A 278 23.24 -26.01 -12.89
N ALA A 279 23.33 -24.75 -12.47
CA ALA A 279 24.36 -24.28 -11.55
C ALA A 279 24.18 -24.91 -10.15
N LEU A 280 22.93 -24.95 -9.65
CA LEU A 280 22.57 -25.58 -8.37
C LEU A 280 22.97 -27.06 -8.28
N ALA A 281 22.97 -27.77 -9.41
CA ALA A 281 23.36 -29.18 -9.49
C ALA A 281 24.88 -29.40 -9.60
N GLN A 282 25.69 -28.36 -9.82
CA GLN A 282 27.14 -28.51 -9.92
C GLN A 282 27.79 -28.80 -8.56
N PRO A 283 28.80 -29.69 -8.50
CA PRO A 283 29.63 -29.84 -7.31
C PRO A 283 30.25 -28.49 -6.92
N GLY A 284 30.22 -28.17 -5.62
CA GLY A 284 30.80 -26.93 -5.10
C GLY A 284 29.91 -25.69 -5.20
N PHE A 285 28.65 -25.82 -5.67
CA PHE A 285 27.69 -24.73 -5.57
C PHE A 285 27.46 -24.32 -4.11
N GLN A 286 27.73 -23.05 -3.79
CA GLN A 286 27.57 -22.53 -2.43
C GLN A 286 26.09 -22.29 -2.11
N LYS A 287 25.50 -23.19 -1.31
CA LYS A 287 24.16 -23.02 -0.74
C LYS A 287 24.25 -22.19 0.54
N LEU A 288 23.77 -20.95 0.48
CA LEU A 288 23.53 -20.11 1.65
C LEU A 288 22.38 -20.70 2.48
N GLY A 289 22.52 -20.67 3.81
CA GLY A 289 21.50 -21.15 4.72
C GLY A 289 20.20 -20.33 4.67
N MET A 290 19.15 -20.88 5.27
CA MET A 290 17.86 -20.22 5.45
C MET A 290 17.77 -19.56 6.83
N VAL A 291 17.12 -18.41 6.91
CA VAL A 291 16.65 -17.86 8.18
C VAL A 291 15.36 -18.59 8.57
N VAL A 292 15.38 -19.28 9.71
CA VAL A 292 14.24 -20.05 10.21
C VAL A 292 13.56 -19.25 11.31
N ASP A 293 12.24 -19.24 11.28
CA ASP A 293 11.44 -18.58 12.31
C ASP A 293 11.64 -19.20 13.69
N GLY A 294 11.40 -18.42 14.74
CA GLY A 294 11.46 -18.90 16.11
C GLY A 294 11.31 -17.78 17.14
N PRO A 295 11.48 -18.10 18.44
CA PRO A 295 11.27 -17.15 19.54
C PRO A 295 12.08 -15.85 19.42
N TRP A 296 13.23 -15.89 18.74
CA TRP A 296 14.06 -14.72 18.49
C TRP A 296 13.35 -13.62 17.66
N ALA A 297 12.37 -14.01 16.85
CA ALA A 297 11.59 -13.11 15.99
C ALA A 297 10.25 -12.68 16.63
N GLN A 298 9.91 -13.20 17.81
CA GLN A 298 8.63 -13.00 18.47
C GLN A 298 8.70 -11.90 19.53
N LEU A 299 7.57 -11.25 19.80
CA LEU A 299 7.48 -10.16 20.78
C LEU A 299 7.30 -10.64 22.23
N ASP A 300 6.85 -11.89 22.41
CA ASP A 300 6.67 -12.48 23.73
C ASP A 300 7.98 -13.14 24.20
N LYS A 301 8.33 -12.90 25.47
CA LYS A 301 9.54 -13.42 26.12
C LYS A 301 9.21 -14.58 27.05
#